data_AF-A0A1E7LRR4-F1
#
_entry.id   AF-A0A1E7LRR4-F1
#
_cell.length_a   1.000
_cell.length_b   1.000
_cell.length_c   1.000
_cell.angle_alpha   90.00
_cell.angle_beta   90.00
_cell.angle_gamma   90.00
#
_symmetry.space_group_name_H-M   'P 1'
#
loop_
_entity.id
_entity.type
_entity.pdbx_description
1 polymer ?
#
loop_
_entity_poly.entity_id
_entity_poly.type
_entity_poly.pdbx_seq_one_letter_code
_entity_poly.pdbx_strand_id
1 'polypeptide(L)'
;MSEWLVLSIAMASACAVVLTIAVLNNRRVAADDDPSETPDVIEYMTMMIGVVYAIVLGLAIAGVWEGRSAAQESVRLEAQALHEVRERSSVYPAEVRDRIRADLDAYVAHVVGEEWRVMAEQGALTERGTELLARVRADVTDYEPQTEHEGQAYQPLVDQVAAADDARSSRGENAGETMPGLVWFGLIIGAL
;
A
#
# COMPACT_ATOMS: atom_id res chain seq x y z
N MET A 1 -0.10 23.31 -12.56
CA MET A 1 -0.11 22.48 -13.78
C MET A 1 -0.11 21.04 -13.32
N SER A 2 -0.95 20.16 -13.86
CA SER A 2 -0.92 18.75 -13.43
C SER A 2 0.45 18.15 -13.73
N GLU A 3 0.96 17.31 -12.82
CA GLU A 3 2.28 16.66 -12.94
C GLU A 3 2.41 15.95 -14.30
N TRP A 4 1.33 15.32 -14.76
CA TRP A 4 1.20 14.71 -16.09
C TRP A 4 1.45 15.66 -17.26
N LEU A 5 1.04 16.92 -17.15
CA LEU A 5 1.23 17.93 -18.18
C LEU A 5 2.70 18.37 -18.24
N VAL A 6 3.34 18.51 -17.08
CA VAL A 6 4.77 18.83 -16.99
C VAL A 6 5.62 17.70 -17.57
N LEU A 7 5.28 16.44 -17.26
CA LEU A 7 5.97 15.26 -17.76
C LEU A 7 5.84 15.10 -19.28
N SER A 8 4.63 15.26 -19.82
CA SER A 8 4.41 15.15 -21.26
C SER A 8 5.14 16.24 -22.05
N ILE A 9 5.18 17.49 -21.53
CA ILE A 9 5.98 18.56 -22.14
C ILE A 9 7.47 18.26 -22.04
N ALA A 10 7.96 17.81 -20.89
CA ALA A 10 9.37 17.46 -20.70
C ALA A 10 9.79 16.34 -21.67
N MET A 11 8.99 15.28 -21.79
CA MET A 11 9.23 14.18 -22.72
C MET A 11 9.22 14.66 -24.17
N ALA A 12 8.19 15.42 -24.58
CA ALA A 12 8.11 15.96 -25.94
C ALA A 12 9.30 16.86 -26.28
N SER A 13 9.76 17.66 -25.32
CA SER A 13 10.92 18.53 -25.50
C SER A 13 12.23 17.75 -25.63
N ALA A 14 12.43 16.69 -24.83
CA ALA A 14 13.58 15.82 -24.93
C ALA A 14 13.61 15.08 -26.28
N CYS A 15 12.49 14.50 -26.70
CA CYS A 15 12.35 13.88 -28.01
C CYS A 15 12.63 14.87 -29.14
N ALA A 16 12.09 16.09 -29.06
CA ALA A 16 12.31 17.14 -30.06
C ALA A 16 13.79 17.53 -30.14
N VAL A 17 14.50 17.63 -29.01
CA VAL A 17 15.95 17.91 -28.98
C VAL A 17 16.73 16.78 -29.65
N VAL A 18 16.47 15.52 -29.27
CA VAL A 18 17.16 14.36 -29.86
C VAL A 18 16.91 14.28 -31.37
N LEU A 19 15.65 14.42 -31.81
CA LEU A 19 15.30 14.42 -33.23
C LEU A 19 15.95 15.58 -33.98
N THR A 20 15.98 16.77 -33.37
CA THR A 20 16.63 17.95 -33.98
C THR A 20 18.12 17.72 -34.14
N ILE A 21 18.80 17.18 -33.12
CA ILE A 21 20.22 16.84 -33.18
C ILE A 21 20.47 15.77 -34.23
N ALA A 22 19.69 14.70 -34.25
CA ALA A 22 19.82 13.62 -35.23
C ALA A 22 19.63 14.11 -36.67
N VAL A 23 18.61 14.95 -36.92
CA VAL A 23 18.35 15.55 -38.25
C VAL A 23 19.45 16.51 -38.66
N LEU A 24 19.94 17.34 -37.73
CA LEU A 24 21.05 18.26 -38.00
C LEU A 24 22.36 17.51 -38.27
N ASN A 25 22.61 16.42 -37.56
CA ASN A 25 23.80 15.60 -37.77
C ASN A 25 23.71 14.88 -39.13
N ASN A 26 22.59 14.21 -39.42
CA ASN A 26 22.36 13.53 -40.70
C ASN A 26 22.44 14.48 -41.92
N ARG A 27 22.06 15.76 -41.75
CA ARG A 27 22.22 16.78 -42.80
C ARG A 27 23.65 17.30 -42.97
N ARG A 28 24.54 17.08 -42.00
CA ARG A 28 25.93 17.55 -41.99
C ARG A 28 26.94 16.43 -42.30
N VAL A 29 26.51 15.18 -42.33
CA VAL A 29 27.33 14.02 -42.70
C VAL A 29 27.80 14.16 -44.16
N ALA A 30 29.12 14.18 -44.36
CA ALA A 30 29.75 14.21 -45.68
C ALA A 30 29.74 12.80 -46.30
N ALA A 31 29.84 12.69 -47.62
CA ALA A 31 29.74 11.41 -48.37
C ALA A 31 30.83 10.36 -48.06
N ASP A 32 31.74 10.64 -47.13
CA ASP A 32 32.91 9.80 -46.76
C ASP A 32 32.82 9.30 -45.30
N ASP A 33 31.62 9.39 -44.69
CA ASP A 33 31.36 8.93 -43.33
C ASP A 33 31.22 7.40 -43.32
N ASP A 34 32.07 6.71 -42.55
CA ASP A 34 32.06 5.26 -42.41
C ASP A 34 30.89 4.86 -41.49
N PRO A 35 29.79 4.29 -42.01
CA PRO A 35 28.61 3.99 -41.20
C PRO A 35 28.83 2.78 -40.29
N SER A 36 29.98 2.10 -40.35
CA SER A 36 30.23 0.85 -39.62
C SER A 36 30.44 1.04 -38.10
N GLU A 37 30.84 2.23 -37.62
CA GLU A 37 30.95 2.53 -36.18
C GLU A 37 29.60 2.92 -35.53
N THR A 38 28.61 3.35 -36.31
CA THR A 38 27.28 3.77 -35.81
C THR A 38 26.45 2.60 -35.22
N PRO A 39 26.43 1.39 -35.83
CA PRO A 39 25.80 0.20 -35.26
C PRO A 39 26.31 -0.16 -33.85
N ASP A 40 27.62 -0.12 -33.63
CA ASP A 40 28.23 -0.50 -32.34
C ASP A 40 27.81 0.43 -31.20
N VAL A 41 27.69 1.72 -31.47
CA VAL A 41 27.24 2.70 -30.47
C VAL A 41 25.75 2.51 -30.15
N ILE A 42 24.91 2.24 -31.16
CA ILE A 42 23.49 1.97 -30.96
C ILE A 42 23.30 0.65 -30.19
N GLU A 43 24.08 -0.38 -30.48
CA GLU A 43 24.05 -1.65 -29.74
C GLU A 43 24.47 -1.45 -28.28
N TYR A 44 25.58 -0.74 -28.04
CA TYR A 44 26.06 -0.43 -26.70
C TYR A 44 25.06 0.41 -25.89
N MET A 45 24.49 1.46 -26.51
CA MET A 45 23.45 2.28 -25.87
C MET A 45 22.21 1.46 -25.54
N THR A 46 21.75 0.61 -26.46
CA THR A 46 20.58 -0.25 -26.24
C THR A 46 20.82 -1.25 -25.10
N MET A 47 22.02 -1.84 -25.03
CA MET A 47 22.43 -2.72 -23.94
C MET A 47 22.45 -1.98 -22.60
N MET A 48 23.04 -0.78 -22.55
CA MET A 48 23.10 0.03 -21.33
C MET A 48 21.69 0.41 -20.84
N ILE A 49 20.83 0.85 -21.75
CA ILE A 49 19.43 1.18 -21.45
C ILE A 49 18.70 -0.05 -20.93
N GLY A 50 18.91 -1.22 -21.54
CA GLY A 50 18.34 -2.49 -21.09
C GLY A 50 18.76 -2.86 -19.66
N VAL A 51 20.03 -2.65 -19.30
CA VAL A 51 20.52 -2.89 -17.93
C VAL A 51 19.87 -1.94 -16.93
N VAL A 52 19.82 -0.64 -17.24
CA VAL A 52 19.18 0.35 -16.37
C VAL A 52 17.69 0.04 -16.20
N TYR A 53 17.00 -0.28 -17.29
CA TYR A 53 15.59 -0.69 -17.26
C TYR A 53 15.38 -1.93 -16.39
N ALA A 54 16.20 -2.97 -16.55
CA ALA A 54 16.10 -4.18 -15.75
C ALA A 54 16.28 -3.92 -14.24
N ILE A 55 17.20 -3.02 -13.88
CA ILE A 55 17.41 -2.62 -12.48
C ILE A 55 16.18 -1.88 -11.93
N VAL A 56 15.65 -0.90 -12.66
CA VAL A 56 14.46 -0.14 -12.26
C VAL A 56 13.25 -1.06 -12.13
N LEU A 57 13.06 -1.96 -13.09
CA LEU A 57 12.00 -2.96 -13.05
C LEU A 57 12.12 -3.89 -11.84
N GLY A 58 13.33 -4.36 -11.53
CA GLY A 58 13.59 -5.18 -10.35
C GLY A 58 13.23 -4.47 -9.05
N LEU A 59 13.65 -3.22 -8.89
CA LEU A 59 13.31 -2.40 -7.72
C LEU A 59 11.80 -2.10 -7.63
N ALA A 60 11.14 -1.84 -8.75
CA ALA A 60 9.70 -1.61 -8.79
C ALA A 60 8.91 -2.84 -8.33
N ILE A 61 9.28 -4.04 -8.80
CA ILE A 61 8.66 -5.30 -8.38
C ILE A 61 8.85 -5.52 -6.87
N ALA A 62 10.06 -5.26 -6.35
CA ALA A 62 10.34 -5.36 -4.92
C ALA A 62 9.43 -4.42 -4.10
N GLY A 63 9.27 -3.16 -4.53
CA GLY A 63 8.39 -2.19 -3.87
C GLY A 63 6.92 -2.62 -3.82
N VAL A 64 6.37 -3.19 -4.91
CA VAL A 64 5.00 -3.76 -4.89
C VAL A 64 4.91 -4.90 -3.88
N TRP A 65 5.91 -5.78 -3.89
CA TRP A 65 5.91 -6.95 -3.01
C TRP A 65 5.97 -6.56 -1.54
N GLU A 66 6.78 -5.57 -1.19
CA GLU A 66 6.86 -5.01 0.15
C GLU A 66 5.54 -4.36 0.56
N GLY A 67 4.95 -3.51 -0.29
CA GLY A 67 3.65 -2.88 0.00
C GLY A 67 2.53 -3.91 0.21
N ARG A 68 2.49 -4.94 -0.64
CA ARG A 68 1.56 -6.07 -0.46
C ARG A 68 1.81 -6.80 0.86
N SER A 69 3.06 -7.09 1.19
CA SER A 69 3.43 -7.82 2.41
C SER A 69 3.05 -7.03 3.66
N ALA A 70 3.28 -5.71 3.66
CA ALA A 70 2.89 -4.82 4.75
C ALA A 70 1.35 -4.80 4.93
N ALA A 71 0.59 -4.66 3.84
CA ALA A 71 -0.87 -4.69 3.90
C ALA A 71 -1.41 -6.03 4.45
N GLN A 72 -0.82 -7.15 4.04
CA GLN A 72 -1.18 -8.47 4.58
C GLN A 72 -0.87 -8.58 6.08
N GLU A 73 0.26 -8.03 6.52
CA GLU A 73 0.66 -8.07 7.93
C GLU A 73 -0.27 -7.24 8.81
N SER A 74 -0.65 -6.01 8.41
CA SER A 74 -1.61 -5.20 9.17
C SER A 74 -2.95 -5.92 9.36
N VAL A 75 -3.48 -6.53 8.30
CA VAL A 75 -4.74 -7.31 8.37
C VAL A 75 -4.57 -8.55 9.26
N ARG A 76 -3.43 -9.24 9.17
CA ARG A 76 -3.13 -10.41 10.00
C ARG A 76 -3.10 -10.04 11.49
N LEU A 77 -2.42 -8.95 11.84
CA LEU A 77 -2.31 -8.46 13.22
C LEU A 77 -3.67 -8.05 13.78
N GLU A 78 -4.47 -7.32 13.00
CA GLU A 78 -5.82 -6.92 13.39
C GLU A 78 -6.73 -8.15 13.62
N ALA A 79 -6.74 -9.10 12.66
CA ALA A 79 -7.53 -10.32 12.78
C ALA A 79 -7.11 -11.17 13.99
N GLN A 80 -5.82 -11.29 14.25
CA GLN A 80 -5.30 -12.02 15.41
C GLN A 80 -5.72 -11.34 16.73
N ALA A 81 -5.61 -10.02 16.82
CA ALA A 81 -6.01 -9.28 18.00
C ALA A 81 -7.52 -9.43 18.30
N LEU A 82 -8.37 -9.28 17.27
CA LEU A 82 -9.81 -9.49 17.40
C LEU A 82 -10.16 -10.93 17.79
N HIS A 83 -9.44 -11.91 17.25
CA HIS A 83 -9.60 -13.31 17.63
C HIS A 83 -9.26 -13.52 19.11
N GLU A 84 -8.15 -12.97 19.60
CA GLU A 84 -7.78 -13.04 21.01
C GLU A 84 -8.83 -12.37 21.92
N VAL A 85 -9.42 -11.24 21.52
CA VAL A 85 -10.53 -10.62 22.27
C VAL A 85 -11.73 -11.57 22.35
N ARG A 86 -12.08 -12.22 21.24
CA ARG A 86 -13.19 -13.17 21.17
C ARG A 86 -12.98 -14.43 22.01
N GLU A 87 -11.75 -14.95 22.05
CA GLU A 87 -11.42 -16.14 22.85
C GLU A 87 -11.29 -15.79 24.34
N ARG A 88 -10.63 -14.68 24.70
CA ARG A 88 -10.42 -14.30 26.10
C ARG A 88 -11.69 -13.81 26.79
N SER A 89 -12.63 -13.24 26.04
CA SER A 89 -13.97 -12.89 26.57
C SER A 89 -14.80 -14.11 26.97
N SER A 90 -14.34 -15.35 26.70
CA SER A 90 -15.01 -16.58 27.17
C SER A 90 -15.06 -16.72 28.69
N VAL A 91 -14.18 -16.03 29.42
CA VAL A 91 -14.15 -16.02 30.90
C VAL A 91 -15.30 -15.20 31.48
N TYR A 92 -15.86 -14.25 30.71
CA TYR A 92 -16.96 -13.40 31.17
C TYR A 92 -18.32 -14.11 31.14
N PRO A 93 -19.30 -13.60 31.92
CA PRO A 93 -20.68 -14.07 31.86
C PRO A 93 -21.25 -14.06 30.43
N ALA A 94 -22.19 -14.96 30.17
CA ALA A 94 -22.73 -15.18 28.83
C ALA A 94 -23.27 -13.90 28.19
N GLU A 95 -23.95 -13.07 28.97
CA GLU A 95 -24.56 -11.83 28.51
C GLU A 95 -23.51 -10.80 28.03
N VAL A 96 -22.38 -10.70 28.72
CA VAL A 96 -21.29 -9.77 28.37
C VAL A 96 -20.50 -10.32 27.18
N ARG A 97 -20.16 -11.61 27.22
CA ARG A 97 -19.45 -12.30 26.14
C ARG A 97 -20.21 -12.21 24.82
N ASP A 98 -21.52 -12.44 24.84
CA ASP A 98 -22.33 -12.45 23.61
C ASP A 98 -22.49 -11.03 23.04
N ARG A 99 -22.47 -10.00 23.90
CA ARG A 99 -22.43 -8.60 23.47
C ARG A 99 -21.10 -8.24 22.80
N ILE A 100 -19.97 -8.55 23.43
CA ILE A 100 -18.62 -8.33 22.86
C ILE A 100 -18.52 -9.02 21.49
N ARG A 101 -19.02 -10.25 21.37
CA ARG A 101 -19.02 -11.01 20.10
C ARG A 101 -19.86 -10.33 19.02
N ALA A 102 -21.06 -9.85 19.36
CA ALA A 102 -21.91 -9.14 18.42
C ALA A 102 -21.27 -7.84 17.92
N ASP A 103 -20.59 -7.11 18.81
CA ASP A 103 -19.89 -5.87 18.45
C ASP A 103 -18.64 -6.13 17.60
N LEU A 104 -17.88 -7.19 17.90
CA LEU A 104 -16.79 -7.66 17.03
C LEU A 104 -17.29 -8.07 15.64
N ASP A 105 -18.39 -8.82 15.57
CA ASP A 105 -18.97 -9.25 14.29
C ASP A 105 -19.47 -8.04 13.48
N ALA A 106 -20.07 -7.04 14.13
CA ALA A 106 -20.49 -5.80 13.49
C ALA A 106 -19.30 -4.98 12.97
N TYR A 107 -18.21 -4.89 13.76
CA TYR A 107 -16.96 -4.27 13.33
C TYR A 107 -16.37 -4.97 12.10
N VAL A 108 -16.21 -6.29 12.13
CA VAL A 108 -15.64 -7.07 11.03
C VAL A 108 -16.50 -6.97 9.76
N ALA A 109 -17.82 -7.04 9.89
CA ALA A 109 -18.74 -6.90 8.77
C ALA A 109 -18.61 -5.52 8.09
N HIS A 110 -18.48 -4.45 8.88
CA HIS A 110 -18.25 -3.10 8.38
C HIS A 110 -16.90 -2.97 7.68
N VAL A 111 -15.84 -3.51 8.28
CA VAL A 111 -14.48 -3.45 7.74
C VAL A 111 -14.39 -4.12 6.37
N VAL A 112 -14.89 -5.35 6.27
CA VAL A 112 -14.82 -6.15 5.04
C VAL A 112 -15.80 -5.62 3.98
N GLY A 113 -16.98 -5.14 4.39
CA GLY A 113 -18.04 -4.72 3.47
C GLY A 113 -17.84 -3.32 2.90
N GLU A 114 -17.45 -2.35 3.72
CA GLU A 114 -17.44 -0.93 3.33
C GLU A 114 -16.06 -0.30 3.48
N GLU A 115 -15.37 -0.51 4.61
CA GLU A 115 -14.11 0.20 4.88
C GLU A 115 -13.04 -0.12 3.83
N TRP A 116 -12.82 -1.40 3.49
CA TRP A 116 -11.81 -1.75 2.48
C TRP A 116 -12.08 -1.12 1.11
N ARG A 117 -13.36 -0.99 0.73
CA ARG A 117 -13.73 -0.32 -0.52
C ARG A 117 -13.42 1.18 -0.46
N VAL A 118 -13.80 1.85 0.63
CA VAL A 118 -13.48 3.26 0.84
C VAL A 118 -11.97 3.50 0.90
N MET A 119 -11.23 2.62 1.56
CA MET A 119 -9.76 2.67 1.60
C MET A 119 -9.15 2.56 0.20
N ALA A 120 -9.64 1.63 -0.62
CA ALA A 120 -9.15 1.47 -1.99
C ALA A 120 -9.50 2.66 -2.90
N GLU A 121 -10.66 3.30 -2.70
CA GLU A 121 -11.13 4.40 -3.54
C GLU A 121 -10.58 5.78 -3.08
N GLN A 122 -10.42 5.99 -1.78
CA GLN A 122 -10.17 7.30 -1.17
C GLN A 122 -8.88 7.36 -0.33
N GLY A 123 -8.22 6.22 -0.08
CA GLY A 123 -7.01 6.16 0.74
C GLY A 123 -7.23 6.49 2.22
N ALA A 124 -8.47 6.38 2.71
CA ALA A 124 -8.86 6.79 4.06
C ALA A 124 -9.67 5.71 4.79
N LEU A 125 -9.53 5.69 6.13
CA LEU A 125 -10.37 4.87 7.02
C LEU A 125 -11.74 5.53 7.22
N THR A 126 -12.74 4.72 7.58
CA THR A 126 -14.09 5.23 7.85
C THR A 126 -14.24 5.63 9.31
N GLU A 127 -14.96 6.73 9.58
CA GLU A 127 -15.35 7.13 10.94
C GLU A 127 -16.16 6.03 11.63
N ARG A 128 -17.02 5.34 10.86
CA ARG A 128 -17.90 4.28 11.37
C ARG A 128 -17.12 3.11 11.97
N GLY A 129 -16.01 2.69 11.38
CA GLY A 129 -15.18 1.64 11.98
C GLY A 129 -14.56 2.09 13.31
N THR A 130 -14.29 3.39 13.49
CA THR A 130 -13.73 3.94 14.75
C THR A 130 -14.76 3.92 15.85
N GLU A 131 -16.01 4.28 15.53
CA GLU A 131 -17.11 4.13 16.46
C GLU A 131 -17.35 2.68 16.88
N LEU A 132 -17.28 1.73 15.93
CA LEU A 132 -17.50 0.31 16.22
C LEU A 132 -16.38 -0.26 17.11
N LEU A 133 -15.13 0.08 16.84
CA LEU A 133 -14.01 -0.36 17.68
C LEU A 133 -14.05 0.30 19.07
N ALA A 134 -14.50 1.55 19.15
CA ALA A 134 -14.72 2.24 20.42
C ALA A 134 -15.84 1.58 21.25
N ARG A 135 -16.90 1.05 20.61
CA ARG A 135 -17.94 0.26 21.30
C ARG A 135 -17.39 -1.04 21.86
N VAL A 136 -16.60 -1.78 21.08
CA VAL A 136 -15.91 -2.99 21.56
C VAL A 136 -15.04 -2.65 22.79
N ARG A 137 -14.30 -1.53 22.73
CA ARG A 137 -13.49 -1.06 23.87
C ARG A 137 -14.36 -0.76 25.09
N ALA A 138 -15.44 0.00 24.91
CA ALA A 138 -16.36 0.36 25.99
C ALA A 138 -16.97 -0.88 26.66
N ASP A 139 -17.46 -1.84 25.88
CA ASP A 139 -18.07 -3.07 26.40
C ASP A 139 -17.06 -3.94 27.17
N VAL A 140 -15.78 -3.91 26.79
CA VAL A 140 -14.70 -4.58 27.53
C VAL A 140 -14.36 -3.83 28.82
N THR A 141 -14.31 -2.49 28.79
CA THR A 141 -13.88 -1.67 29.94
C THR A 141 -14.99 -1.39 30.96
N ASP A 142 -16.25 -1.37 30.54
CA ASP A 142 -17.40 -1.08 31.41
C ASP A 142 -17.76 -2.27 32.32
N TYR A 143 -17.23 -3.46 32.03
CA TYR A 143 -17.41 -4.63 32.88
C TYR A 143 -16.43 -4.60 34.06
N GLU A 144 -16.96 -4.41 35.27
CA GLU A 144 -16.20 -4.57 36.52
C GLU A 144 -16.00 -6.06 36.83
N PRO A 145 -14.75 -6.57 36.82
CA PRO A 145 -14.46 -7.97 37.14
C PRO A 145 -14.93 -8.32 38.55
N GLN A 146 -15.70 -9.40 38.69
CA GLN A 146 -16.23 -9.87 39.98
C GLN A 146 -15.37 -10.96 40.61
N THR A 147 -14.49 -11.59 39.83
CA THR A 147 -13.58 -12.65 40.30
C THR A 147 -12.11 -12.32 40.04
N GLU A 148 -11.19 -12.88 40.85
CA GLU A 148 -9.74 -12.73 40.61
C GLU A 148 -9.33 -13.27 39.23
N HIS A 149 -10.04 -14.29 38.74
CA HIS A 149 -9.80 -14.88 37.42
C HIS A 149 -10.20 -13.94 36.28
N GLU A 150 -11.33 -13.24 36.40
CA GLU A 150 -11.74 -12.19 35.45
C GLU A 150 -10.81 -10.98 35.50
N GLY A 151 -10.33 -10.59 36.70
CA GLY A 151 -9.40 -9.48 36.87
C GLY A 151 -8.05 -9.73 36.19
N GLN A 152 -7.56 -10.97 36.19
CA GLN A 152 -6.34 -11.35 35.46
C GLN A 152 -6.53 -11.32 33.93
N ALA A 153 -7.75 -11.54 33.44
CA ALA A 153 -8.06 -11.51 32.01
C ALA A 153 -8.36 -10.09 31.48
N TYR A 154 -8.72 -9.15 32.35
CA TYR A 154 -9.10 -7.79 31.97
C TYR A 154 -7.98 -7.01 31.27
N GLN A 155 -6.80 -6.88 31.88
CA GLN A 155 -5.71 -6.11 31.28
C GLN A 155 -5.28 -6.70 29.93
N PRO A 156 -5.06 -8.03 29.80
CA PRO A 156 -4.72 -8.63 28.52
C PRO A 156 -5.83 -8.55 27.46
N LEU A 157 -7.09 -8.29 27.83
CA LEU A 157 -8.19 -8.04 26.89
C LEU A 157 -8.13 -6.61 26.34
N VAL A 158 -7.96 -5.63 27.23
CA VAL A 158 -7.80 -4.22 26.86
C VAL A 158 -6.57 -4.03 25.96
N ASP A 159 -5.47 -4.71 26.27
CA ASP A 159 -4.25 -4.66 25.45
C ASP A 159 -4.49 -5.19 24.02
N GLN A 160 -5.35 -6.21 23.85
CA GLN A 160 -5.69 -6.74 22.53
C GLN A 160 -6.63 -5.81 21.75
N VAL A 161 -7.54 -5.11 22.43
CA VAL A 161 -8.35 -4.06 21.78
C VAL A 161 -7.46 -2.90 21.32
N ALA A 162 -6.46 -2.52 22.11
CA ALA A 162 -5.46 -1.52 21.69
C ALA A 162 -4.63 -2.03 20.50
N ALA A 163 -4.18 -3.29 20.51
CA ALA A 163 -3.45 -3.87 19.39
C ALA A 163 -4.27 -3.92 18.09
N ALA A 164 -5.59 -4.17 18.18
CA ALA A 164 -6.48 -4.11 17.02
C ALA A 164 -6.60 -2.67 16.46
N ASP A 165 -6.68 -1.67 17.33
CA ASP A 165 -6.73 -0.25 16.97
C ASP A 165 -5.44 0.22 16.30
N ASP A 166 -4.28 -0.14 16.86
CA ASP A 166 -2.96 0.14 16.28
C ASP A 166 -2.80 -0.53 14.91
N ALA A 167 -3.19 -1.80 14.77
CA ALA A 167 -3.14 -2.52 13.50
C ALA A 167 -4.05 -1.88 12.44
N ARG A 168 -5.23 -1.41 12.84
CA ARG A 168 -6.15 -0.68 11.96
C ARG A 168 -5.59 0.67 11.54
N SER A 169 -4.98 1.43 12.45
CA SER A 169 -4.31 2.71 12.13
C SER A 169 -3.18 2.49 11.13
N SER A 170 -2.33 1.47 11.37
CA SER A 170 -1.27 1.08 10.45
C SER A 170 -1.81 0.69 9.07
N ARG A 171 -2.96 0.01 9.01
CA ARG A 171 -3.63 -0.27 7.73
C ARG A 171 -4.05 1.01 7.00
N GLY A 172 -4.55 2.01 7.74
CA GLY A 172 -4.93 3.32 7.19
C GLY A 172 -3.73 4.09 6.63
N GLU A 173 -2.61 4.11 7.35
CA GLU A 173 -1.36 4.74 6.89
C GLU A 173 -0.83 4.09 5.61
N ASN A 174 -1.03 2.78 5.47
CA ASN A 174 -0.60 1.99 4.31
C ASN A 174 -1.65 1.90 3.19
N ALA A 175 -2.75 2.65 3.27
CA ALA A 175 -3.84 2.61 2.28
C ALA A 175 -3.52 3.35 0.97
N GLY A 176 -2.44 4.13 0.94
CA GLY A 176 -2.02 4.92 -0.22
C GLY A 176 -1.40 4.12 -1.35
N GLU A 177 -1.10 4.79 -2.47
CA GLU A 177 -0.41 4.19 -3.60
C GLU A 177 0.99 3.70 -3.21
N THR A 178 1.30 2.44 -3.50
CA THR A 178 2.62 1.85 -3.23
C THR A 178 3.68 2.27 -4.22
N MET A 179 3.30 2.85 -5.37
CA MET A 179 4.23 3.19 -6.44
C MET A 179 3.85 4.51 -7.12
N PRO A 180 4.76 5.51 -7.18
CA PRO A 180 4.48 6.77 -7.85
C PRO A 180 4.16 6.58 -9.33
N GLY A 181 3.19 7.34 -9.86
CA GLY A 181 2.81 7.28 -11.27
C GLY A 181 3.96 7.49 -12.27
N LEU A 182 5.02 8.22 -11.88
CA LEU A 182 6.25 8.36 -12.68
C LEU A 182 6.94 7.02 -12.95
N VAL A 183 6.97 6.13 -11.95
CA VAL A 183 7.62 4.82 -12.10
C VAL A 183 6.83 3.97 -13.08
N TRP A 184 5.50 3.95 -12.96
CA TRP A 184 4.61 3.28 -13.92
C TRP A 184 4.80 3.78 -15.36
N PHE A 185 4.85 5.10 -15.54
CA PHE A 185 5.08 5.70 -16.85
C PHE A 185 6.43 5.28 -17.45
N GLY A 186 7.50 5.33 -16.65
CA GLY A 186 8.84 4.91 -17.07
C GLY A 186 8.89 3.43 -17.45
N LEU A 187 8.21 2.56 -16.70
CA LEU A 187 8.15 1.12 -16.98
C LEU A 187 7.34 0.82 -18.24
N ILE A 188 6.17 1.44 -18.42
CA ILE A 188 5.32 1.21 -19.60
C ILE A 188 6.03 1.69 -20.87
N ILE A 189 6.65 2.88 -20.84
CA ILE A 189 7.36 3.41 -22.01
C ILE A 189 8.66 2.65 -22.27
N GLY A 190 9.41 2.29 -21.23
CA GLY A 190 10.64 1.51 -21.40
C GLY A 190 10.40 0.10 -21.95
N ALA A 191 9.19 -0.43 -21.83
CA ALA A 191 8.78 -1.71 -22.39
C ALA A 191 8.29 -1.65 -23.85
N LEU A 192 7.95 -0.46 -24.37
CA LEU A 192 7.45 -0.22 -25.73
C LEU A 192 8.59 0.05 -26.72
#